data_AF-W4QF40-F1
#
_entry.id   AF-W4QF40-F1
#
_cell.length_a   1.000
_cell.length_b   1.000
_cell.length_c   1.000
_cell.angle_alpha   90.00
_cell.angle_beta   90.00
_cell.angle_gamma   90.00
#
_symmetry.space_group_name_H-M   'P 1'
#
loop_
_entity.id
_entity.type
_entity.pdbx_description
1 polymer ?
#
loop_
_entity_poly.entity_id
_entity_poly.type
_entity_poly.pdbx_seq_one_letter_code
_entity_poly.pdbx_strand_id
1 'polypeptide(L)'
;MGPVLEVFRRPQQKMTKEFVKQITEPEETVEAIATLASEPNSRMVQLTFVGEETESPLITELIRAFDIEVNIVQGKITKIQNGSYGTLFVALKGEEHIINDAIAFIKEKKVDVEVIKNDQ
;
A
#
# COMPACT_ATOMS: atom_id res chain seq x y z
N MET A 1 0.07 17.23 -20.20
CA MET A 1 -0.67 16.54 -19.12
C MET A 1 0.17 15.37 -18.65
N GLY A 2 0.60 15.31 -17.40
CA GLY A 2 1.74 16.10 -16.94
C GLY A 2 2.78 15.18 -16.28
N PRO A 3 4.10 15.40 -16.49
CA PRO A 3 5.21 14.58 -15.95
C PRO A 3 5.21 14.45 -14.41
N VAL A 4 4.42 15.27 -13.73
CA VAL A 4 4.25 15.29 -12.28
C VAL A 4 3.71 13.95 -11.74
N LEU A 5 2.72 13.34 -12.39
CA LEU A 5 2.15 12.07 -11.92
C LEU A 5 3.16 10.91 -12.04
N GLU A 6 4.01 10.94 -13.07
CA GLU A 6 5.09 9.95 -13.23
C GLU A 6 6.19 10.11 -12.18
N VAL A 7 6.53 11.36 -11.83
CA VAL A 7 7.52 11.64 -10.77
C VAL A 7 7.05 11.09 -9.42
N PHE A 8 5.75 11.12 -9.15
CA PHE A 8 5.15 10.55 -7.95
C PHE A 8 5.05 9.03 -7.99
N ARG A 9 4.72 8.45 -9.15
CA ARG A 9 4.58 6.99 -9.31
C ARG A 9 5.93 6.26 -9.38
N ARG A 10 6.96 6.91 -9.90
CA ARG A 10 8.33 6.40 -10.04
C ARG A 10 9.33 7.54 -9.86
N PRO A 11 9.61 7.97 -8.62
CA PRO A 11 10.62 9.01 -8.37
C PRO A 11 11.99 8.50 -8.82
N GLN A 12 12.48 8.99 -9.96
CA GLN A 12 13.77 8.63 -10.55
C GLN A 12 14.96 9.29 -9.82
N GLN A 13 14.72 10.45 -9.21
CA GLN A 13 15.74 11.30 -8.59
C GLN A 13 15.77 11.11 -7.06
N LYS A 14 16.98 10.97 -6.49
CA LYS A 14 17.21 10.66 -5.06
C LYS A 14 16.57 11.70 -4.11
N MET A 15 16.62 12.98 -4.47
CA MET A 15 15.98 14.06 -3.70
C MET A 15 14.45 13.95 -3.68
N THR A 16 13.83 13.56 -4.80
CA THR A 16 12.38 13.40 -4.86
C THR A 16 11.91 12.17 -4.09
N LYS A 17 12.73 11.11 -4.03
CA LYS A 17 12.47 9.96 -3.16
C LYS A 17 12.41 10.39 -1.69
N GLU A 18 13.40 11.14 -1.21
CA GLU A 18 13.47 11.62 0.18
C GLU A 18 12.28 12.53 0.54
N PHE A 19 11.88 13.41 -0.38
CA PHE A 19 10.74 14.30 -0.16
C PHE A 19 9.40 13.57 -0.14
N VAL A 20 9.20 12.59 -1.05
CA VAL A 20 8.01 11.73 -1.02
C VAL A 20 8.00 10.95 0.29
N LYS A 21 9.13 10.35 0.68
CA LYS A 21 9.32 9.59 1.91
C LYS A 21 8.86 10.34 3.15
N GLN A 22 9.33 11.58 3.34
CA GLN A 22 8.98 12.41 4.52
C GLN A 22 7.49 12.78 4.59
N ILE A 23 6.77 12.75 3.46
CA ILE A 23 5.33 13.06 3.42
C ILE A 23 4.48 11.80 3.65
N THR A 24 5.00 10.62 3.29
CA THR A 24 4.31 9.33 3.42
C THR A 24 4.69 8.52 4.66
N GLU A 25 5.81 8.79 5.32
CA GLU A 25 6.34 8.00 6.44
C GLU A 25 6.75 8.93 7.60
N PRO A 26 5.87 9.20 8.59
CA PRO A 26 6.31 9.73 9.87
C PRO A 26 7.11 8.64 10.62
N GLU A 27 8.22 9.03 11.28
CA GLU A 27 9.21 8.13 11.92
C GLU A 27 8.60 7.11 12.90
N GLU A 28 7.48 7.44 13.55
CA GLU A 28 6.73 6.56 14.46
C GLU A 28 6.17 5.30 13.77
N THR A 29 6.13 5.28 12.44
CA THR A 29 5.52 4.16 11.72
C THR A 29 6.46 3.00 11.45
N VAL A 30 7.77 3.22 11.48
CA VAL A 30 8.75 2.18 11.18
C VAL A 30 8.73 1.09 12.25
N GLU A 31 8.59 1.45 13.53
CA GLU A 31 8.49 0.47 14.64
C GLU A 31 7.18 -0.33 14.60
N ALA A 32 6.06 0.32 14.31
CA ALA A 32 4.76 -0.35 14.16
C ALA A 32 4.77 -1.33 12.97
N ILE A 33 5.38 -0.92 11.85
CA ILE A 33 5.57 -1.76 10.67
C ILE A 33 6.44 -2.97 11.00
N ALA A 34 7.58 -2.77 11.69
CA ALA A 34 8.50 -3.84 12.04
C ALA A 34 7.87 -4.88 12.97
N THR A 35 7.07 -4.44 13.94
CA THR A 35 6.39 -5.31 14.90
C THR A 35 5.33 -6.17 14.21
N LEU A 36 4.49 -5.56 13.35
CA LEU A 36 3.42 -6.27 12.63
C LEU A 36 3.94 -7.17 11.49
N ALA A 37 5.05 -6.80 10.87
CA ALA A 37 5.75 -7.65 9.90
C ALA A 37 6.40 -8.90 10.55
N SER A 38 6.56 -8.90 11.88
CA SER A 38 7.11 -10.03 12.64
C SER A 38 6.04 -11.00 13.15
N GLU A 39 4.75 -10.72 12.93
CA GLU A 39 3.68 -11.65 13.29
C GLU A 39 3.63 -12.87 12.34
N PRO A 40 3.48 -14.10 12.87
CA PRO A 40 3.32 -15.28 12.02
C PRO A 40 2.04 -15.18 11.19
N ASN A 41 2.13 -15.61 9.93
CA ASN A 41 1.03 -15.56 8.94
C ASN A 41 0.52 -14.15 8.64
N SER A 42 1.33 -13.12 8.93
CA SER A 42 1.06 -11.73 8.56
C SER A 42 1.99 -11.32 7.42
N ARG A 43 1.49 -10.54 6.48
CA ARG A 43 2.28 -9.93 5.40
C ARG A 43 2.00 -8.44 5.33
N MET A 44 3.04 -7.66 5.58
CA MET A 44 2.97 -6.21 5.42
C MET A 44 3.06 -5.86 3.94
N VAL A 45 2.11 -5.05 3.47
CA VAL A 45 2.10 -4.55 2.10
C VAL A 45 1.85 -3.05 2.07
N GLN A 46 2.56 -2.37 1.16
CA GLN A 46 2.30 -0.99 0.80
C GLN A 46 1.40 -0.97 -0.44
N LEU A 47 0.23 -0.35 -0.30
CA LEU A 47 -0.73 -0.11 -1.37
C LEU A 47 -0.58 1.33 -1.84
N THR A 48 -0.33 1.54 -3.14
CA THR A 48 -0.25 2.87 -3.74
C THR A 48 -1.45 3.09 -4.66
N PHE A 49 -2.24 4.10 -4.33
CA PHE A 49 -3.45 4.49 -5.04
C PHE A 49 -3.12 5.66 -5.96
N VAL A 50 -3.38 5.51 -7.28
CA VAL A 50 -3.17 6.56 -8.27
C VAL A 50 -4.31 6.57 -9.29
N GLY A 51 -5.08 7.66 -9.35
CA GLY A 51 -6.07 7.89 -10.41
C GLY A 51 -7.51 7.53 -10.04
N GLU A 52 -8.38 7.42 -11.05
CA GLU A 52 -9.84 7.28 -10.88
C GLU A 52 -10.28 5.88 -10.42
N GLU A 53 -9.47 4.84 -10.66
CA GLU A 53 -9.77 3.46 -10.23
C GLU A 53 -9.69 3.24 -8.72
N THR A 54 -9.39 4.30 -7.97
CA THR A 54 -9.23 4.32 -6.52
C THR A 54 -10.55 4.52 -5.76
N GLU A 55 -11.69 4.69 -6.45
CA GLU A 55 -13.00 4.82 -5.82
C GLU A 55 -13.69 3.48 -5.51
N SER A 56 -13.16 2.35 -6.00
CA SER A 56 -13.63 1.02 -5.59
C SER A 56 -13.25 0.76 -4.13
N PRO A 57 -14.14 0.16 -3.30
CA PRO A 57 -13.85 -0.12 -1.90
C PRO A 57 -12.93 -1.34 -1.76
N LEU A 58 -11.68 -1.23 -2.23
CA LEU A 58 -10.70 -2.33 -2.32
C LEU A 58 -10.60 -3.15 -1.03
N ILE A 59 -10.47 -2.49 0.12
CA ILE A 59 -10.32 -3.17 1.42
C ILE A 59 -11.55 -4.01 1.74
N THR A 60 -12.75 -3.48 1.49
CA THR A 60 -14.00 -4.21 1.71
C THR A 60 -14.14 -5.38 0.74
N GLU A 61 -13.71 -5.22 -0.51
CA GLU A 61 -13.71 -6.30 -1.50
C GLU A 61 -12.75 -7.41 -1.09
N LEU A 62 -11.56 -7.07 -0.60
CA LEU A 62 -10.58 -8.03 -0.10
C LEU A 62 -11.12 -8.89 1.03
N ILE A 63 -11.66 -8.26 2.07
CA ILE A 63 -12.22 -8.94 3.25
C ILE A 63 -13.42 -9.83 2.88
N ARG A 64 -14.18 -9.46 1.83
CA ARG A 64 -15.33 -10.25 1.37
C ARG A 64 -14.96 -11.40 0.45
N ALA A 65 -13.91 -11.24 -0.35
CA ALA A 65 -13.49 -12.20 -1.35
C ALA A 65 -12.52 -13.25 -0.79
N PHE A 66 -11.76 -12.91 0.23
CA PHE A 66 -10.70 -13.73 0.80
C PHE A 66 -10.89 -13.86 2.31
N ASP A 67 -10.59 -15.04 2.86
CA ASP A 67 -10.60 -15.29 4.30
C ASP A 67 -9.32 -14.72 4.93
N ILE A 68 -9.26 -13.39 5.01
CA ILE A 68 -8.12 -12.63 5.54
C ILE A 68 -8.59 -11.54 6.50
N GLU A 69 -7.76 -11.27 7.50
CA GLU A 69 -7.83 -10.07 8.30
C GLU A 69 -6.97 -8.98 7.65
N VAL A 70 -7.50 -7.75 7.59
CA VAL A 70 -6.77 -6.58 7.09
C VAL A 70 -6.65 -5.58 8.23
N ASN A 71 -5.42 -5.30 8.63
CA ASN A 71 -5.13 -4.26 9.61
C ASN A 71 -4.44 -3.06 8.94
N ILE A 72 -5.04 -1.88 9.05
CA ILE A 72 -4.49 -0.65 8.49
C ILE A 72 -3.55 -0.03 9.53
N VAL A 73 -2.27 0.02 9.21
CA VAL A 73 -1.23 0.50 10.13
C VAL A 73 -1.06 2.00 10.00
N GLN A 74 -0.94 2.48 8.76
CA GLN A 74 -0.91 3.89 8.45
C GLN A 74 -1.35 4.10 7.01
N GLY A 75 -1.70 5.33 6.68
CA GLY A 75 -1.87 5.71 5.30
C GLY A 75 -2.27 7.15 5.16
N LYS A 76 -1.96 7.71 4.00
CA LYS A 76 -2.37 9.03 3.61
C LYS A 76 -2.91 8.96 2.20
N ILE A 77 -4.22 9.15 2.08
CA ILE A 77 -4.92 9.24 0.79
C ILE A 77 -5.49 10.64 0.66
N THR A 78 -5.18 11.30 -0.45
CA THR A 78 -5.67 12.63 -0.78
C THR A 78 -6.47 12.57 -2.08
N LYS A 79 -7.66 13.18 -2.08
CA LYS A 79 -8.42 13.37 -3.33
C LYS A 79 -7.75 14.43 -4.20
N ILE A 80 -7.55 14.10 -5.47
CA ILE A 80 -7.06 14.98 -6.53
C ILE A 80 -8.11 15.07 -7.64
N GLN A 81 -7.93 15.96 -8.61
CA GLN A 81 -8.91 16.18 -9.68
C GLN A 81 -9.27 14.91 -10.49
N ASN A 82 -8.33 13.96 -10.59
CA ASN A 82 -8.50 12.73 -11.37
C ASN A 82 -8.50 11.49 -10.46
N GLY A 83 -9.15 11.55 -9.29
CA GLY A 83 -9.30 10.42 -8.36
C GLY A 83 -8.52 10.59 -7.05
N SER A 84 -7.94 9.52 -6.53
CA SER A 84 -7.16 9.55 -5.29
C SER A 84 -5.68 9.34 -5.56
N TYR A 85 -4.85 9.99 -4.74
CA TYR A 85 -3.42 9.78 -4.69
C TYR A 85 -2.97 9.54 -3.24
N GLY A 86 -2.22 8.47 -3.01
CA GLY A 86 -1.72 8.18 -1.68
C GLY A 86 -1.21 6.77 -1.48
N THR A 87 -0.76 6.50 -0.26
CA THR A 87 -0.28 5.19 0.17
C THR A 87 -1.01 4.71 1.41
N LEU A 88 -1.20 3.40 1.52
CA LEU A 88 -1.70 2.69 2.69
C LEU A 88 -0.73 1.56 3.01
N PHE A 89 -0.33 1.46 4.26
CA PHE A 89 0.44 0.34 4.78
C PHE A 89 -0.52 -0.54 5.56
N VAL A 90 -0.65 -1.78 5.11
CA VAL A 90 -1.61 -2.73 5.69
C VAL A 90 -0.92 -4.06 5.97
N ALA A 91 -1.26 -4.65 7.10
CA ALA A 91 -0.91 -6.01 7.41
C ALA A 91 -2.07 -6.92 6.98
N LEU A 92 -1.78 -7.88 6.10
CA LEU A 92 -2.71 -8.92 5.67
C LEU A 92 -2.40 -10.19 6.45
N LYS A 93 -3.38 -10.74 7.16
CA LYS A 93 -3.21 -11.95 7.96
C LYS A 93 -4.19 -13.02 7.53
N GLY A 94 -3.70 -14.25 7.38
CA GLY A 94 -4.47 -15.37 6.85
C GLY A 94 -3.55 -16.46 6.33
N GLU A 95 -4.10 -17.46 5.65
CA GLU A 95 -3.27 -18.51 5.05
C GLU A 95 -2.41 -17.95 3.91
N GLU A 96 -1.15 -18.40 3.80
CA GLU A 96 -0.19 -17.84 2.85
C GLU A 96 -0.70 -17.86 1.39
N HIS A 97 -1.37 -18.94 1.00
CA HIS A 97 -1.92 -19.07 -0.35
C HIS A 97 -3.04 -18.05 -0.60
N ILE A 98 -3.92 -17.82 0.38
CA ILE A 98 -5.00 -16.83 0.32
C ILE A 98 -4.43 -15.40 0.26
N ILE A 99 -3.38 -15.11 1.05
CA ILE A 99 -2.70 -13.81 1.00
C ILE A 99 -2.09 -13.57 -0.39
N ASN A 100 -1.50 -14.59 -1.01
CA ASN A 100 -0.94 -14.47 -2.36
C ASN A 100 -2.03 -14.18 -3.40
N ASP A 101 -3.18 -14.85 -3.31
CA ASP A 101 -4.33 -14.61 -4.20
C ASP A 101 -4.91 -13.20 -4.00
N ALA A 102 -5.02 -12.74 -2.75
CA ALA A 102 -5.42 -11.39 -2.42
C ALA A 102 -4.47 -10.33 -3.01
N ILE A 103 -3.15 -10.55 -2.92
CA ILE A 103 -2.15 -9.66 -3.55
C ILE A 103 -2.30 -9.63 -5.08
N ALA A 104 -2.59 -10.78 -5.70
CA ALA A 104 -2.84 -10.84 -7.14
C ALA A 104 -4.09 -10.02 -7.51
N PHE A 105 -5.18 -10.18 -6.76
CA PHE A 105 -6.42 -9.41 -6.95
C PHE A 105 -6.22 -7.89 -6.83
N ILE A 106 -5.39 -7.43 -5.89
CA ILE A 106 -5.04 -6.01 -5.74
C ILE A 106 -4.39 -5.47 -7.02
N LYS A 107 -3.48 -6.24 -7.62
CA LYS A 107 -2.81 -5.86 -8.87
C LYS A 107 -3.78 -5.76 -10.04
N GLU A 108 -4.78 -6.65 -10.10
CA GLU A 108 -5.84 -6.60 -11.13
C GLU A 108 -6.71 -5.34 -11.00
N LYS A 109 -6.89 -4.84 -9.78
CA LYS A 109 -7.62 -3.59 -9.48
C LYS A 109 -6.82 -2.31 -9.77
N LYS A 110 -5.68 -2.45 -10.45
CA LYS A 110 -4.74 -1.36 -10.82
C LYS A 110 -4.22 -0.55 -9.62
N VAL A 111 -4.26 -1.15 -8.44
CA VAL A 111 -3.57 -0.63 -7.25
C VAL A 111 -2.18 -1.25 -7.23
N ASP A 112 -1.16 -0.39 -7.11
CA ASP A 112 0.21 -0.86 -7.03
C ASP A 112 0.46 -1.41 -5.63
N VAL A 113 1.07 -2.60 -5.54
CA VAL A 113 1.28 -3.31 -4.28
C VAL A 113 2.74 -3.76 -4.18
N GLU A 114 3.38 -3.32 -3.10
CA GLU A 114 4.73 -3.71 -2.73
C GLU A 114 4.69 -4.51 -1.43
N VAL A 115 5.29 -5.71 -1.44
CA VAL A 115 5.42 -6.53 -0.23
C VAL A 115 6.65 -6.05 0.52
N ILE A 116 6.45 -5.56 1.75
CA ILE A 116 7.54 -5.12 2.59
C ILE A 116 8.16 -6.36 3.24
N LYS A 117 9.38 -6.69 2.83
CA LYS A 117 10.18 -7.73 3.49
C LYS A 117 11.03 -7.07 4.57
N ASN A 118 11.02 -7.64 5.77
CA ASN A 118 12.07 -7.36 6.74
C ASN A 118 13.36 -8.01 6.21
N ASP A 119 14.12 -7.29 5.38
CA ASP A 119 15.55 -7.55 5.22
C ASP A 119 16.21 -7.11 6.53
N GLN A 120 16.51 -8.08 7.40
CA GLN A 120 17.44 -7.89 8.51
C GLN A 120 18.88 -7.92 8.01
#